data_AF-A0A3D1MHC0-F1
#
_entry.id   AF-A0A3D1MHC0-F1
#
_cell.length_a   1.000
_cell.length_b   1.000
_cell.length_c   1.000
_cell.angle_alpha   90.00
_cell.angle_beta   90.00
_cell.angle_gamma   90.00
#
_symmetry.space_group_name_H-M   'P 1'
#
loop_
_entity.id
_entity.type
_entity.pdbx_description
1 polymer ?
#
loop_
_entity_poly.entity_id
_entity_poly.type
_entity_poly.pdbx_seq_one_letter_code
_entity_poly.pdbx_strand_id
1 'polypeptide(L)'
;MIKPEELKHKIFMCRKDREELRCSSALRYIEWGEERGFDKRPSCRGRKRWWDVGERRFPPIISPSSVNDLYRAFINEPHVFVDKRLYEIYSQGNFTQLLAMSLNATLTTMFLEIGSRIGLGEGLLDMTVYEVADCLIVNPRQLKKALILNRPIRYIFDEIRQPDRRALDTIIFDALELTADEREAVYEAVSDLVRQRLEKARSV
;
A
#
# COMPACT_ATOMS: atom_id res chain seq x y z
N MET A 1 17.11 -14.35 -11.51
CA MET A 1 16.19 -15.49 -11.68
C MET A 1 16.65 -16.60 -10.73
N ILE A 2 15.77 -17.17 -9.90
CA ILE A 2 16.14 -18.15 -8.86
C ILE A 2 16.12 -19.56 -9.45
N LYS A 3 17.14 -20.39 -9.18
CA LYS A 3 17.21 -21.79 -9.62
C LYS A 3 16.48 -22.72 -8.63
N PRO A 4 15.43 -23.45 -9.03
CA PRO A 4 14.66 -24.30 -8.11
C PRO A 4 15.46 -25.40 -7.43
N GLU A 5 16.54 -25.87 -8.05
CA GLU A 5 17.47 -26.88 -7.54
C GLU A 5 18.32 -26.39 -6.37
N GLU A 6 18.54 -25.08 -6.24
CA GLU A 6 19.33 -24.47 -5.15
C GLU A 6 18.47 -24.23 -3.88
N LEU A 7 17.16 -24.48 -3.93
CA LEU A 7 16.24 -24.27 -2.81
C LEU A 7 16.26 -25.44 -1.82
N LYS A 8 16.80 -25.20 -0.61
CA LYS A 8 16.81 -26.16 0.52
C LYS A 8 15.42 -26.67 0.90
N HIS A 9 14.41 -25.80 0.81
CA HIS A 9 13.04 -26.11 1.17
C HIS A 9 12.14 -25.90 -0.05
N LYS A 10 11.31 -26.91 -0.33
CA LYS A 10 10.28 -26.86 -1.38
C LYS A 10 8.93 -27.01 -0.71
N ILE A 11 7.97 -26.20 -1.15
CA ILE A 11 6.59 -26.28 -0.70
C ILE A 11 5.82 -27.13 -1.70
N PHE A 12 5.07 -28.12 -1.21
CA PHE A 12 4.06 -28.78 -2.02
C PHE A 12 2.89 -27.82 -2.24
N MET A 13 2.53 -27.57 -3.50
CA MET A 13 1.42 -26.70 -3.87
C MET A 13 0.63 -27.32 -5.03
N CYS A 14 -0.68 -27.48 -4.84
CA CYS A 14 -1.57 -28.00 -5.87
C CYS A 14 -2.95 -27.34 -5.75
N ARG A 15 -3.51 -26.92 -6.89
CA ARG A 15 -4.83 -26.24 -6.98
C ARG A 15 -6.00 -27.20 -7.23
N LYS A 16 -5.71 -28.50 -7.29
CA LYS A 16 -6.71 -29.54 -7.50
C LYS A 16 -7.45 -29.84 -6.20
N ASP A 17 -8.73 -30.12 -6.31
CA ASP A 17 -9.54 -30.64 -5.22
C ASP A 17 -9.23 -32.13 -5.00
N ARG A 18 -9.61 -32.68 -3.84
CA ARG A 18 -9.30 -34.07 -3.46
C ARG A 18 -9.78 -35.09 -4.50
N GLU A 19 -10.95 -34.83 -5.07
CA GLU A 19 -11.56 -35.66 -6.11
C GLU A 19 -10.66 -35.82 -7.33
N GLU A 20 -9.98 -34.74 -7.72
CA GLU A 20 -9.03 -34.73 -8.84
C GLU A 20 -7.66 -35.32 -8.47
N LEU A 21 -7.40 -35.51 -7.16
CA LEU A 21 -6.17 -36.09 -6.62
C LEU A 21 -6.36 -37.57 -6.23
N ARG A 22 -7.51 -38.18 -6.52
CA ARG A 22 -7.75 -39.61 -6.27
C ARG A 22 -6.62 -40.45 -6.84
N CYS A 23 -6.18 -41.43 -6.06
CA CYS A 23 -5.09 -42.35 -6.40
C CYS A 23 -3.71 -41.68 -6.67
N SER A 24 -3.51 -40.42 -6.28
CA SER A 24 -2.22 -39.73 -6.43
C SER A 24 -1.37 -39.76 -5.15
N SER A 25 -0.04 -39.67 -5.31
CA SER A 25 0.88 -39.46 -4.18
C SER A 25 0.64 -38.12 -3.45
N ALA A 26 0.10 -37.13 -4.17
CA ALA A 26 -0.26 -35.84 -3.60
C ALA A 26 -1.37 -35.96 -2.54
N LEU A 27 -2.39 -36.78 -2.80
CA LEU A 27 -3.45 -37.04 -1.82
C LEU A 27 -2.90 -37.70 -0.56
N ARG A 28 -2.01 -38.70 -0.70
CA ARG A 28 -1.34 -39.35 0.44
C ARG A 28 -0.53 -38.37 1.29
N TYR A 29 0.16 -37.42 0.64
CA TYR A 29 0.92 -36.38 1.35
C TYR A 29 0.01 -35.44 2.14
N ILE A 30 -1.14 -35.07 1.55
CA ILE A 30 -2.16 -34.26 2.22
C ILE A 30 -2.74 -35.01 3.43
N GLU A 31 -3.14 -36.27 3.27
CA GLU A 31 -3.68 -37.10 4.35
C GLU A 31 -2.68 -37.25 5.51
N TRP A 32 -1.41 -37.54 5.19
CA TRP A 32 -0.35 -37.56 6.20
C TRP A 32 -0.20 -36.22 6.93
N GLY A 33 -0.29 -35.09 6.23
CA GLY A 33 -0.22 -33.77 6.85
C GLY A 33 -1.38 -33.49 7.82
N GLU A 34 -2.57 -34.03 7.53
CA GLU A 34 -3.76 -33.93 8.37
C GLU A 34 -3.69 -34.84 9.60
N GLU A 35 -3.12 -36.04 9.47
CA GLU A 35 -2.77 -36.88 10.61
C GLU A 35 -1.80 -36.16 11.57
N ARG A 36 -0.90 -35.33 11.03
CA ARG A 36 0.00 -34.47 11.80
C ARG A 36 -0.65 -33.17 12.30
N GLY A 37 -1.91 -32.91 11.95
CA GLY A 37 -2.66 -31.72 12.36
C GLY A 37 -2.21 -30.42 11.69
N PHE A 38 -1.58 -30.48 10.52
CA PHE A 38 -1.12 -29.28 9.81
C PHE A 38 -2.26 -28.42 9.27
N ASP A 39 -3.36 -29.06 8.87
CA ASP A 39 -4.63 -28.45 8.49
C ASP A 39 -5.24 -27.60 9.62
N LYS A 40 -5.06 -28.01 10.88
CA LYS A 40 -5.61 -27.32 12.06
C LYS A 40 -4.82 -26.10 12.51
N ARG A 41 -3.62 -25.87 11.95
CA ARG A 41 -2.78 -24.72 12.32
C ARG A 41 -3.46 -23.39 11.97
N PRO A 42 -3.22 -22.29 12.72
CA PRO A 42 -3.89 -21.01 12.48
C PRO A 42 -3.79 -20.48 11.04
N SER A 43 -2.65 -20.69 10.38
CA SER A 43 -2.41 -20.27 8.99
C SER A 43 -3.09 -21.15 7.93
N CYS A 44 -3.58 -22.34 8.32
CA CYS A 44 -4.14 -23.38 7.45
C CYS A 44 -5.64 -23.59 7.65
N ARG A 45 -6.13 -23.52 8.90
CA ARG A 45 -7.48 -23.92 9.32
C ARG A 45 -8.63 -23.23 8.60
N GLY A 46 -8.40 -22.01 8.10
CA GLY A 46 -9.41 -21.23 7.39
C GLY A 46 -9.43 -21.46 5.87
N ARG A 47 -8.52 -22.28 5.32
CA ARG A 47 -8.38 -22.47 3.87
C ARG A 47 -9.24 -23.64 3.40
N LYS A 48 -9.95 -23.46 2.28
CA LYS A 48 -10.65 -24.55 1.59
C LYS A 48 -9.71 -25.72 1.24
N ARG A 49 -8.50 -25.39 0.81
CA ARG A 49 -7.38 -26.33 0.57
C ARG A 49 -6.18 -25.85 1.37
N TRP A 50 -5.87 -26.50 2.49
CA TRP A 50 -4.78 -26.03 3.36
C TRP A 50 -3.39 -26.18 2.72
N TRP A 51 -3.26 -27.07 1.73
CA TRP A 51 -2.06 -27.28 0.91
C TRP A 51 -1.91 -26.30 -0.27
N ASP A 52 -2.86 -25.37 -0.44
CA ASP A 52 -2.84 -24.35 -1.48
C ASP A 52 -2.49 -22.99 -0.86
N VAL A 53 -1.44 -22.34 -1.38
CA VAL A 53 -1.06 -20.98 -0.97
C VAL A 53 -1.74 -19.90 -1.81
N GLY A 54 -2.58 -20.30 -2.76
CA GLY A 54 -3.35 -19.41 -3.62
C GLY A 54 -2.54 -18.83 -4.78
N GLU A 55 -3.20 -17.98 -5.56
CA GLU A 55 -2.56 -17.12 -6.54
C GLU A 55 -2.35 -15.74 -5.94
N ARG A 56 -1.10 -15.27 -5.97
CA ARG A 56 -0.83 -13.84 -5.76
C ARG A 56 -0.94 -13.14 -7.10
N ARG A 57 -1.61 -12.00 -7.10
CA ARG A 57 -1.61 -11.06 -8.22
C ARG A 57 -0.69 -9.90 -7.85
N PHE A 58 -0.07 -9.28 -8.84
CA PHE A 58 0.70 -8.07 -8.59
C PHE A 58 -0.25 -6.95 -8.14
N PRO A 59 0.03 -6.26 -7.03
CA PRO A 59 -0.80 -5.14 -6.62
C PRO A 59 -0.64 -4.00 -7.63
N PRO A 60 -1.72 -3.38 -8.13
CA PRO A 60 -1.62 -2.23 -9.04
C PRO A 60 -0.89 -1.02 -8.44
N ILE A 61 -1.05 -0.81 -7.13
CA ILE A 61 -0.43 0.29 -6.38
C ILE A 61 0.23 -0.26 -5.13
N ILE A 62 1.39 0.31 -4.80
CA ILE A 62 2.19 -0.02 -3.62
C ILE A 62 2.23 1.21 -2.72
N SER A 63 1.91 1.05 -1.45
CA SER A 63 2.01 2.11 -0.42
C SER A 63 3.07 1.74 0.61
N PRO A 64 3.93 2.65 1.07
CA PRO A 64 4.81 2.38 2.20
C PRO A 64 4.01 2.18 3.49
N SER A 65 4.49 1.30 4.38
CA SER A 65 3.94 1.19 5.75
C SER A 65 4.45 2.31 6.67
N SER A 66 5.56 2.95 6.31
CA SER A 66 6.14 4.00 7.13
C SER A 66 6.69 5.14 6.31
N VAL A 67 6.53 6.35 6.82
CA VAL A 67 6.87 7.60 6.12
C VAL A 67 7.63 8.53 7.05
N ASN A 68 8.73 9.09 6.55
CA ASN A 68 9.50 10.07 7.29
C ASN A 68 8.94 11.48 7.07
N ASP A 69 9.05 12.06 5.87
CA ASP A 69 8.60 13.44 5.62
C ASP A 69 7.42 13.52 4.65
N LEU A 70 7.30 12.56 3.74
CA LEU A 70 6.34 12.62 2.64
C LEU A 70 5.76 11.26 2.26
N TYR A 71 4.43 11.16 2.32
CA TYR A 71 3.72 9.96 1.87
C TYR A 71 3.62 9.93 0.35
N ARG A 72 3.99 8.81 -0.28
CA ARG A 72 3.78 8.56 -1.71
C ARG A 72 3.36 7.12 -1.96
N ALA A 73 2.35 6.95 -2.81
CA ALA A 73 1.90 5.67 -3.32
C ALA A 73 2.38 5.49 -4.77
N PHE A 74 2.88 4.31 -5.12
CA PHE A 74 3.55 4.06 -6.40
C PHE A 74 2.75 3.11 -7.27
N ILE A 75 2.60 3.43 -8.56
CA ILE A 75 2.04 2.49 -9.53
C ILE A 75 3.07 1.39 -9.77
N ASN A 76 2.65 0.13 -9.65
CA ASN A 76 3.50 -1.04 -9.79
C ASN A 76 3.60 -1.50 -11.25
N GLU A 77 4.08 -0.62 -12.14
CA GLU A 77 4.29 -0.96 -13.56
C GLU A 77 5.26 -2.14 -13.76
N PRO A 78 6.35 -2.30 -12.97
CA PRO A 78 7.24 -3.45 -13.13
C PRO A 78 6.64 -4.79 -12.69
N HIS A 79 5.42 -4.78 -12.11
CA HIS A 79 4.74 -5.97 -11.62
C HIS A 79 5.61 -6.76 -10.63
N VAL A 80 5.99 -6.10 -9.53
CA VAL A 80 6.76 -6.75 -8.45
C VAL A 80 5.87 -7.13 -7.28
N PHE A 81 6.23 -8.20 -6.59
CA PHE A 81 5.66 -8.53 -5.28
C PHE A 81 6.35 -7.67 -4.21
N VAL A 82 5.58 -7.35 -3.18
CA VAL A 82 6.07 -6.53 -2.07
C VAL A 82 6.20 -7.34 -0.78
N ASP A 83 7.09 -6.89 0.10
CA ASP A 83 7.27 -7.46 1.43
C ASP A 83 6.35 -6.78 2.47
N LYS A 84 6.49 -7.17 3.75
CA LYS A 84 5.66 -6.69 4.86
C LYS A 84 5.73 -5.17 5.12
N ARG A 85 6.77 -4.46 4.65
CA ARG A 85 6.93 -3.00 4.85
C ARG A 85 6.20 -2.17 3.80
N LEU A 86 5.49 -2.83 2.90
CA LEU A 86 4.75 -2.23 1.81
C LEU A 86 3.35 -2.83 1.80
N TYR A 87 2.34 -1.97 1.64
CA TYR A 87 0.95 -2.34 1.54
C TYR A 87 0.51 -2.42 0.08
N GLU A 88 -0.35 -3.40 -0.17
CA GLU A 88 -0.91 -3.71 -1.46
C GLU A 88 -2.25 -3.01 -1.63
N ILE A 89 -2.35 -2.09 -2.58
CA ILE A 89 -3.59 -1.39 -2.88
C ILE A 89 -4.14 -1.95 -4.20
N TYR A 90 -5.27 -2.63 -4.10
CA TYR A 90 -5.98 -3.20 -5.23
C TYR A 90 -7.06 -2.26 -5.72
N SER A 91 -7.01 -1.91 -7.01
CA SER A 91 -8.06 -1.18 -7.72
C SER A 91 -8.58 -2.01 -8.89
N GLN A 92 -9.81 -1.70 -9.30
CA GLN A 92 -10.48 -2.39 -10.41
C GLN A 92 -10.44 -1.52 -11.67
N GLY A 93 -10.06 -2.11 -12.81
CA GLY A 93 -10.11 -1.48 -14.13
C GLY A 93 -9.18 -0.26 -14.30
N ASN A 94 -9.60 0.68 -15.15
CA ASN A 94 -8.79 1.85 -15.55
C ASN A 94 -8.66 2.93 -14.45
N PHE A 95 -9.07 2.66 -13.22
CA PHE A 95 -9.05 3.62 -12.11
C PHE A 95 -7.71 3.72 -11.40
N THR A 96 -6.74 2.83 -11.68
CA THR A 96 -5.44 2.79 -10.99
C THR A 96 -4.73 4.14 -10.96
N GLN A 97 -4.68 4.85 -12.09
CA GLN A 97 -3.99 6.14 -12.17
C GLN A 97 -4.73 7.24 -11.40
N LEU A 98 -6.07 7.25 -11.44
CA LEU A 98 -6.88 8.22 -10.68
C LEU A 98 -6.76 7.97 -9.19
N LEU A 99 -6.78 6.70 -8.76
CA LEU A 99 -6.58 6.33 -7.36
C LEU A 99 -5.16 6.70 -6.90
N ALA A 100 -4.14 6.42 -7.72
CA ALA A 100 -2.77 6.83 -7.41
C ALA A 100 -2.66 8.36 -7.29
N MET A 101 -3.34 9.12 -8.14
CA MET A 101 -3.38 10.59 -8.04
C MET A 101 -4.04 11.05 -6.73
N SER A 102 -5.20 10.48 -6.36
CA SER A 102 -5.86 10.76 -5.08
C SER A 102 -4.96 10.45 -3.89
N LEU A 103 -4.29 9.29 -3.89
CA LEU A 103 -3.40 8.87 -2.81
C LEU A 103 -2.17 9.80 -2.68
N ASN A 104 -1.70 10.36 -3.79
CA ASN A 104 -0.54 11.25 -3.82
C ASN A 104 -0.88 12.74 -3.69
N ALA A 105 -2.14 13.10 -3.48
CA ALA A 105 -2.54 14.46 -3.21
C ALA A 105 -1.94 14.96 -1.89
N THR A 106 -1.63 16.26 -1.81
CA THR A 106 -1.14 16.87 -0.57
C THR A 106 -2.16 16.70 0.58
N LEU A 107 -3.46 16.75 0.26
CA LEU A 107 -4.53 16.52 1.23
C LEU A 107 -4.49 15.11 1.86
N THR A 108 -4.14 14.08 1.10
CA THR A 108 -3.99 12.71 1.63
C THR A 108 -2.82 12.63 2.60
N THR A 109 -1.74 13.36 2.33
CA THR A 109 -0.62 13.47 3.30
C THR A 109 -1.10 14.11 4.60
N MET A 110 -1.90 15.18 4.52
CA MET A 110 -2.52 15.82 5.68
C MET A 110 -3.35 14.84 6.51
N PHE A 111 -4.22 14.05 5.85
CA PHE A 111 -5.08 13.09 6.54
C PHE A 111 -4.27 11.98 7.22
N LEU A 112 -3.19 11.52 6.61
CA LEU A 112 -2.30 10.55 7.24
C LEU A 112 -1.56 11.14 8.45
N GLU A 113 -1.06 12.37 8.35
CA GLU A 113 -0.40 13.06 9.48
C GLU A 113 -1.34 13.21 10.70
N ILE A 114 -2.63 13.44 10.46
CA ILE A 114 -3.65 13.59 11.53
C ILE A 114 -4.11 12.23 12.05
N GLY A 115 -4.33 11.27 11.16
CA GLY A 115 -4.99 9.99 11.47
C GLY A 115 -4.06 8.84 11.84
N SER A 116 -2.76 8.96 11.59
CA SER A 116 -1.81 7.87 11.80
C SER A 116 -1.06 7.99 13.11
N ARG A 117 -0.73 6.84 13.70
CA ARG A 117 0.18 6.80 14.83
C ARG A 117 1.60 7.16 14.44
N ILE A 118 2.27 7.84 15.37
CA ILE A 118 3.71 8.06 15.34
C ILE A 118 4.38 6.79 15.86
N GLY A 119 5.34 6.25 15.10
CA GLY A 119 6.10 5.06 15.45
C GLY A 119 7.13 5.29 16.56
N LEU A 120 7.92 4.24 16.84
CA LEU A 120 8.95 4.27 17.87
C LEU A 120 10.26 4.85 17.31
N GLY A 121 10.45 6.17 17.45
CA GLY A 121 11.71 6.88 17.18
C GLY A 121 11.73 7.75 15.92
N GLU A 122 12.53 8.82 15.94
CA GLU A 122 12.79 9.78 14.83
C GLU A 122 11.56 10.44 14.19
N GLY A 123 10.39 10.29 14.81
CA GLY A 123 9.15 10.91 14.37
C GLY A 123 8.51 10.18 13.20
N LEU A 124 9.03 9.02 12.78
CA LEU A 124 8.51 8.25 11.66
C LEU A 124 7.01 7.96 11.85
N LEU A 125 6.18 8.23 10.84
CA LEU A 125 4.83 7.69 10.80
C LEU A 125 4.94 6.19 10.51
N ASP A 126 4.56 5.34 11.46
CA ASP A 126 4.54 3.89 11.28
C ASP A 126 3.09 3.42 11.25
N MET A 127 2.52 3.50 10.05
CA MET A 127 1.10 3.27 9.80
C MET A 127 0.84 1.78 9.75
N THR A 128 -0.28 1.35 10.31
CA THR A 128 -0.81 0.01 10.08
C THR A 128 -1.67 -0.04 8.82
N VAL A 129 -1.92 -1.26 8.33
CA VAL A 129 -2.76 -1.49 7.15
C VAL A 129 -4.16 -0.88 7.29
N TYR A 130 -4.72 -0.87 8.50
CA TYR A 130 -6.04 -0.29 8.77
C TYR A 130 -6.03 1.23 8.71
N GLU A 131 -5.00 1.90 9.25
CA GLU A 131 -4.87 3.36 9.15
C GLU A 131 -4.73 3.83 7.70
N VAL A 132 -3.99 3.09 6.87
CA VAL A 132 -3.91 3.39 5.43
C VAL A 132 -5.22 3.10 4.72
N ALA A 133 -5.95 2.04 5.11
CA ALA A 133 -7.24 1.68 4.51
C ALA A 133 -8.36 2.67 4.88
N ASP A 134 -8.35 3.20 6.11
CA ASP A 134 -9.34 4.14 6.62
C ASP A 134 -8.98 5.61 6.31
N CYS A 135 -7.80 5.85 5.75
CA CYS A 135 -7.36 7.18 5.37
C CYS A 135 -8.32 7.81 4.35
N LEU A 136 -8.74 9.05 4.63
CA LEU A 136 -9.56 9.81 3.72
C LEU A 136 -8.78 10.13 2.45
N ILE A 137 -9.43 9.97 1.30
CA ILE A 137 -8.91 10.40 0.00
C ILE A 137 -10.01 11.10 -0.77
N VAL A 138 -9.63 12.00 -1.68
CA VAL A 138 -10.59 12.53 -2.66
C VAL A 138 -11.04 11.39 -3.56
N ASN A 139 -12.36 11.24 -3.71
CA ASN A 139 -12.95 10.14 -4.44
C ASN A 139 -12.42 10.12 -5.89
N PRO A 140 -11.68 9.08 -6.31
CA PRO A 140 -11.09 9.02 -7.64
C PRO A 140 -12.11 9.13 -8.78
N ARG A 141 -13.39 8.82 -8.52
CA ARG A 141 -14.48 8.93 -9.49
C ARG A 141 -14.87 10.38 -9.83
N GLN A 142 -14.52 11.33 -8.98
CA GLN A 142 -14.75 12.76 -9.24
C GLN A 142 -13.66 13.38 -10.12
N LEU A 143 -12.57 12.64 -10.36
CA LEU A 143 -11.39 13.11 -11.09
C LEU A 143 -11.53 12.73 -12.57
N LYS A 144 -11.46 13.75 -13.45
CA LYS A 144 -11.70 13.58 -14.89
C LYS A 144 -10.48 13.06 -15.65
N LYS A 145 -9.28 13.36 -15.16
CA LYS A 145 -8.02 13.01 -15.80
C LYS A 145 -6.95 12.75 -14.74
N ALA A 146 -6.17 11.69 -14.92
CA ALA A 146 -5.01 11.44 -14.10
C ALA A 146 -3.81 12.29 -14.56
N LEU A 147 -3.10 12.86 -13.60
CA LEU A 147 -1.79 13.47 -13.77
C LEU A 147 -0.79 12.67 -12.95
N ILE A 148 0.16 12.03 -13.63
CA ILE A 148 1.22 11.24 -13.01
C ILE A 148 2.54 12.02 -13.11
N LEU A 149 3.20 12.22 -11.98
CA LEU A 149 4.44 12.97 -11.90
C LEU A 149 5.62 12.00 -11.95
N ASN A 150 6.40 12.05 -13.04
CA ASN A 150 7.56 11.20 -13.26
C ASN A 150 8.85 12.02 -13.10
N ARG A 151 9.14 12.42 -11.87
CA ARG A 151 10.38 13.12 -11.50
C ARG A 151 10.86 12.68 -10.12
N PRO A 152 12.11 12.99 -9.74
CA PRO A 152 12.56 12.81 -8.36
C PRO A 152 11.61 13.53 -7.39
N ILE A 153 11.19 12.81 -6.36
CA ILE A 153 10.38 13.33 -5.26
C ILE A 153 11.31 14.16 -4.37
N ARG A 154 10.90 15.39 -4.07
CA ARG A 154 11.64 16.28 -3.17
C ARG A 154 11.13 16.13 -1.74
N TYR A 155 11.88 16.70 -0.79
CA TYR A 155 11.40 16.88 0.57
C TYR A 155 10.10 17.67 0.59
N ILE A 156 9.20 17.35 1.53
CA ILE A 156 7.85 17.95 1.59
C ILE A 156 7.85 19.48 1.41
N PHE A 157 8.76 20.19 2.09
CA PHE A 157 8.83 21.66 2.08
C PHE A 157 9.17 22.26 0.71
N ASP A 158 9.90 21.51 -0.12
CA ASP A 158 10.22 21.89 -1.50
C ASP A 158 9.20 21.32 -2.50
N GLU A 159 8.67 20.14 -2.20
CA GLU A 159 7.75 19.38 -3.05
C GLU A 159 6.44 20.14 -3.25
N ILE A 160 5.85 20.67 -2.17
CA ILE A 160 4.59 21.44 -2.24
C ILE A 160 4.74 22.75 -3.01
N ARG A 161 5.97 23.22 -3.25
CA ARG A 161 6.26 24.44 -4.03
C ARG A 161 6.46 24.15 -5.52
N GLN A 162 6.56 22.87 -5.90
CA GLN A 162 6.80 22.52 -7.29
C GLN A 162 5.55 22.84 -8.15
N PRO A 163 5.71 23.48 -9.32
CA PRO A 163 4.57 23.83 -10.17
C PRO A 163 3.75 22.61 -10.62
N ASP A 164 4.40 21.47 -10.88
CA ASP A 164 3.74 20.25 -11.30
C ASP A 164 2.95 19.58 -10.15
N ARG A 165 3.45 19.70 -8.92
CA ARG A 165 2.73 19.30 -7.71
C ARG A 165 1.49 20.15 -7.52
N ARG A 166 1.64 21.48 -7.61
CA ARG A 166 0.54 22.44 -7.53
C ARG A 166 -0.51 22.19 -8.60
N ALA A 167 -0.10 21.80 -9.81
CA ALA A 167 -1.01 21.43 -10.90
C ALA A 167 -1.80 20.15 -10.58
N LEU A 168 -1.16 19.13 -9.99
CA LEU A 168 -1.84 17.92 -9.54
C LEU A 168 -2.86 18.22 -8.44
N ASP A 169 -2.43 18.93 -7.41
CA ASP A 169 -3.30 19.29 -6.29
C ASP A 169 -4.43 20.24 -6.71
N THR A 170 -4.23 21.10 -7.71
CA THR A 170 -5.31 21.93 -8.29
C THR A 170 -6.47 21.07 -8.79
N ILE A 171 -6.19 19.96 -9.49
CA ILE A 171 -7.24 19.03 -9.95
C ILE A 171 -8.02 18.45 -8.76
N ILE A 172 -7.32 18.17 -7.66
CA ILE A 172 -7.91 17.61 -6.44
C ILE A 172 -8.74 18.67 -5.71
N PHE A 173 -8.21 19.87 -5.55
CA PHE A 173 -8.86 20.99 -4.86
C PHE A 173 -10.06 21.52 -5.63
N ASP A 174 -10.00 21.54 -6.96
CA ASP A 174 -11.14 21.87 -7.82
C ASP A 174 -12.29 20.87 -7.62
N ALA A 175 -12.00 19.58 -7.43
CA ALA A 175 -13.02 18.56 -7.16
C ALA A 175 -13.70 18.74 -5.79
N LEU A 176 -13.07 19.48 -4.87
CA LEU A 176 -13.60 19.84 -3.56
C LEU A 176 -14.09 21.30 -3.49
N GLU A 177 -14.00 22.05 -4.59
CA GLU A 177 -14.39 23.46 -4.67
C GLU A 177 -13.66 24.39 -3.68
N LEU A 178 -12.40 24.06 -3.33
CA LEU A 178 -11.62 24.89 -2.40
C LEU A 178 -11.25 26.24 -3.00
N THR A 179 -11.41 27.29 -2.21
CA THR A 179 -10.96 28.65 -2.49
C THR A 179 -9.43 28.75 -2.52
N ALA A 180 -8.88 29.85 -3.05
CA ALA A 180 -7.43 30.06 -3.07
C ALA A 180 -6.81 30.04 -1.65
N ASP A 181 -7.49 30.67 -0.69
CA ASP A 181 -7.01 30.75 0.70
C ASP A 181 -7.02 29.38 1.39
N GLU A 182 -8.08 28.58 1.17
CA GLU A 182 -8.16 27.20 1.70
C GLU A 182 -7.06 26.30 1.11
N ARG A 183 -6.71 26.48 -0.17
CA ARG A 183 -5.62 25.73 -0.81
C ARG A 183 -4.28 26.03 -0.15
N GLU A 184 -3.96 27.30 0.07
CA GLU A 184 -2.73 27.67 0.79
C GLU A 184 -2.74 27.16 2.23
N ALA A 185 -3.87 27.25 2.93
CA ALA A 185 -4.02 26.71 4.27
C ALA A 185 -3.73 25.20 4.34
N VAL A 186 -4.11 24.41 3.33
CA VAL A 186 -3.75 22.98 3.26
C VAL A 186 -2.23 22.79 3.17
N TYR A 187 -1.55 23.58 2.35
CA TYR A 187 -0.08 23.48 2.20
C TYR A 187 0.67 23.87 3.47
N GLU A 188 0.21 24.92 4.14
CA GLU A 188 0.73 25.36 5.42
C GLU A 188 0.49 24.30 6.50
N ALA A 189 -0.73 23.79 6.61
CA ALA A 189 -1.10 22.77 7.58
C ALA A 189 -0.24 21.50 7.43
N VAL A 190 -0.04 21.00 6.21
CA VAL A 190 0.83 19.83 5.98
C VAL A 190 2.28 20.13 6.37
N SER A 191 2.79 21.29 5.98
CA SER A 191 4.16 21.69 6.34
C SER A 191 4.35 21.74 7.85
N ASP A 192 3.39 22.30 8.56
CA ASP A 192 3.46 22.48 10.01
C ASP A 192 3.31 21.16 10.75
N LEU A 193 2.38 20.29 10.33
CA LEU A 193 2.21 18.94 10.89
C LEU A 193 3.50 18.12 10.77
N VAL A 194 4.08 18.07 9.57
CA VAL A 194 5.33 17.34 9.34
C VAL A 194 6.48 17.96 10.15
N ARG A 195 6.61 19.28 10.16
CA ARG A 195 7.65 19.97 10.93
C ARG A 195 7.55 19.65 12.41
N GLN A 196 6.36 19.81 13.01
CA GLN A 196 6.12 19.54 14.42
C GLN A 196 6.44 18.08 14.78
N ARG A 197 6.05 17.13 13.94
CA ARG A 197 6.36 15.70 14.15
C ARG A 197 7.87 15.44 14.16
N LEU A 198 8.59 15.97 13.17
CA LEU A 198 10.04 15.77 13.04
C LEU A 198 10.84 16.50 14.13
N GLU A 199 10.44 17.71 14.51
CA GLU A 199 11.10 18.48 15.58
C GLU A 199 10.87 17.84 16.95
N LYS A 200 9.65 17.39 17.23
CA LYS A 200 9.34 16.69 18.48
C LYS A 200 10.22 15.46 18.65
N ALA A 201 10.46 14.72 17.58
CA ALA A 201 11.32 13.54 17.64
C ALA A 201 12.79 13.83 17.94
N ARG A 202 13.29 15.03 17.62
CA ARG A 202 14.65 15.47 17.96
C ARG A 202 14.77 15.95 19.41
N SER A 203 13.64 16.26 20.05
CA SER A 203 13.58 16.80 21.41
C SER A 203 13.44 15.75 22.51
N VAL A 204 13.38 14.46 22.14
CA VAL A 204 13.20 13.31 23.03
C VAL A 204 14.49 12.50 23.13
#